data_AF-A0A1J4TM76-F1
#
_entry.id   AF-A0A1J4TM76-F1
#
_cell.length_a   1.000
_cell.length_b   1.000
_cell.length_c   1.000
_cell.angle_alpha   90.00
_cell.angle_beta   90.00
_cell.angle_gamma   90.00
#
_symmetry.space_group_name_H-M   'P 1'
#
loop_
_entity.id
_entity.type
_entity.pdbx_description
1 polymer ?
#
loop_
_entity_poly.entity_id
_entity_poly.type
_entity_poly.pdbx_seq_one_letter_code
_entity_poly.pdbx_strand_id
1 'polypeptide(L)'
;MSVIKSTYKFAIILALILSLTVALLQFILNSYFSIDESVWQFLIFFVVFLLISLVIIQNRVQQFIYKKVQKIYDDVSLLDVSDLAKKPISSDMDALSKKVNEFAEGKRLEIETLQMRETYRREFLGNISHELKTPLFTIQGYILTLLEGAVKNKELRTKYLKRADKGVERLIYIIKDLDMITKLETGNLSLKMDPIDLVSLIKNSFELLEIKAKKHKVSLTFDKNYDTPILVKADKERLEQVLLNLIINSLKYGKNGGLTTVSIADFSKNQVVVNVKDNGEGISKEHLPRLFERFYRVEQSRSRKEGGSGLGLAIVKHIIESHKQQVFVKSTIGKGSTFSFTLEKVL
;
A
#
# COMPACT_ATOMS: atom_id res chain seq x y z
N MET A 1 10.60 36.12 25.63
CA MET A 1 10.95 37.35 26.36
C MET A 1 12.34 37.93 26.00
N SER A 2 13.37 37.11 25.68
CA SER A 2 14.74 37.61 25.41
C SER A 2 14.92 38.30 24.05
N VAL A 3 14.27 37.80 22.99
CA VAL A 3 14.36 38.35 21.61
C VAL A 3 13.73 39.74 21.50
N ILE A 4 12.67 39.98 22.28
CA ILE A 4 12.03 41.30 22.35
C ILE A 4 13.01 42.32 22.97
N LYS A 5 13.69 41.94 24.07
CA LYS A 5 14.69 42.80 24.72
C LYS A 5 15.92 43.10 23.83
N SER A 6 16.38 42.16 22.99
CA SER A 6 17.51 42.42 22.08
C SER A 6 17.13 43.36 20.94
N THR A 7 15.89 43.28 20.47
CA THR A 7 15.34 44.14 19.42
C THR A 7 15.25 45.60 19.86
N TYR A 8 14.79 45.84 21.09
CA TYR A 8 14.74 47.19 21.67
C TYR A 8 16.14 47.82 21.79
N LYS A 9 17.15 47.03 22.22
CA LYS A 9 18.53 47.51 22.30
C LYS A 9 19.08 47.92 20.92
N PHE A 10 18.79 47.14 19.87
CA PHE A 10 19.23 47.46 18.51
C PHE A 10 18.59 48.75 17.98
N ALA A 11 17.28 48.93 18.18
CA ALA A 11 16.57 50.14 17.77
C ALA A 11 17.11 51.41 18.46
N ILE A 12 17.40 51.33 19.77
CA ILE A 12 17.97 52.45 20.53
C ILE A 12 19.36 52.83 20.01
N ILE A 13 20.24 51.85 19.77
CA ILE A 13 21.60 52.11 19.26
C ILE A 13 21.54 52.77 17.87
N LEU A 14 20.67 52.28 16.98
CA LEU A 14 20.56 52.82 15.62
C LEU A 14 19.97 54.25 15.61
N ALA A 15 18.96 54.52 16.45
CA ALA A 15 18.39 55.85 16.60
C ALA A 15 19.42 56.86 17.12
N LEU A 16 20.26 56.44 18.07
CA LEU A 16 21.30 57.29 18.67
C LEU A 16 22.42 57.61 17.67
N ILE A 17 22.85 56.64 16.85
CA ILE A 17 23.83 56.88 15.79
C ILE A 17 23.27 57.85 14.73
N LEU A 18 22.00 57.67 14.34
CA LEU A 18 21.36 58.53 13.34
C LEU A 18 21.16 59.96 13.85
N SER A 19 20.75 60.13 15.11
CA SER A 19 20.58 61.46 15.69
C SER A 19 21.93 62.17 15.85
N LEU A 20 22.99 61.45 16.23
CA LEU A 20 24.33 62.02 16.42
C LEU A 20 24.93 62.49 15.08
N THR A 21 24.74 61.70 14.02
CA THR A 21 25.21 62.06 12.67
C THR A 21 24.48 63.27 12.10
N VAL A 22 23.16 63.37 12.31
CA VAL A 22 22.36 64.54 11.90
C VAL A 22 22.76 65.79 12.69
N ALA A 23 22.98 65.68 14.00
CA ALA A 23 23.43 66.80 14.82
C ALA A 23 24.83 67.28 14.43
N LEU A 24 25.76 66.37 14.14
CA LEU A 24 27.10 66.71 13.66
C LEU A 24 27.02 67.46 12.32
N LEU A 25 26.20 66.99 11.38
CA LEU A 25 26.01 67.63 10.08
C LEU A 25 25.42 69.03 10.23
N GLN A 26 24.44 69.20 11.12
CA GLN A 26 23.82 70.50 11.41
C GLN A 26 24.82 71.48 12.03
N PHE A 27 25.69 71.00 12.92
CA PHE A 27 26.75 71.82 13.51
C PHE A 27 27.77 72.30 12.46
N ILE A 28 28.15 71.42 11.52
CA ILE A 28 29.06 71.77 10.42
C ILE A 28 28.43 72.79 9.47
N LEU A 29 27.17 72.57 9.07
CA LEU A 29 26.42 73.48 8.20
C LEU A 29 26.27 74.86 8.84
N ASN A 30 25.94 74.92 10.12
CA ASN A 30 25.77 76.20 10.80
C ASN A 30 27.10 76.97 10.91
N SER A 31 28.18 76.26 11.25
CA SER A 31 29.54 76.85 11.28
C SER A 31 29.97 77.40 9.90
N TYR A 32 29.48 76.81 8.81
CA TYR A 32 29.77 77.26 7.44
C TYR A 32 28.95 78.48 7.01
N PHE A 33 27.68 78.58 7.44
CA PHE A 33 26.78 79.69 7.08
C PHE A 33 26.79 80.88 8.05
N SER A 34 27.57 80.83 9.14
CA SER A 34 27.71 81.90 10.14
C SER A 34 26.36 82.34 10.76
N ILE A 35 25.46 81.40 11.05
CA ILE A 35 24.17 81.70 11.69
C ILE A 35 24.34 81.60 13.21
N ASP A 36 24.14 82.73 13.91
CA ASP A 36 24.30 82.84 15.37
C ASP A 36 23.09 82.21 16.11
N GLU A 37 23.00 80.88 16.06
CA GLU A 37 22.00 80.10 16.82
C GLU A 37 22.56 79.70 18.20
N SER A 38 21.70 79.74 19.22
CA SER A 38 22.07 79.35 20.58
C SER A 38 22.27 77.83 20.68
N VAL A 39 23.29 77.39 21.43
CA VAL A 39 23.58 75.96 21.70
C VAL A 39 22.36 75.21 22.24
N TRP A 40 21.46 75.91 22.94
CA TRP A 40 20.21 75.33 23.44
C TRP A 40 19.24 74.90 22.33
N GLN A 41 19.17 75.63 21.21
CA GLN A 41 18.31 75.27 20.07
C GLN A 41 18.78 73.95 19.43
N PHE A 42 20.09 73.74 19.33
CA PHE A 42 20.67 72.47 18.86
C PHE A 42 20.34 71.29 19.78
N LEU A 43 20.44 71.48 21.09
CA LEU A 43 20.13 70.44 22.07
C LEU A 43 18.65 70.05 22.00
N ILE A 44 17.75 71.04 21.89
CA ILE A 44 16.32 70.78 21.76
C ILE A 44 16.03 70.02 20.45
N PHE A 45 16.59 70.47 19.33
CA PHE A 45 16.43 69.80 18.04
C PHE A 45 16.93 68.35 18.06
N PHE A 46 18.11 68.11 18.65
CA PHE A 46 18.68 66.78 18.80
C PHE A 46 17.77 65.84 19.61
N VAL A 47 17.26 66.31 20.75
CA VAL A 47 16.38 65.50 21.61
C VAL A 47 15.07 65.18 20.90
N VAL A 48 14.45 66.17 20.24
CA VAL A 48 13.22 65.97 19.48
C VAL A 48 13.42 64.98 18.33
N PHE A 49 14.51 65.12 17.58
CA PHE A 49 14.84 64.21 16.48
C PHE A 49 15.16 62.78 16.96
N LEU A 50 15.85 62.64 18.09
CA LEU A 50 16.12 61.34 18.72
C LEU A 50 14.81 60.64 19.11
N LEU A 51 13.86 61.36 19.71
CA LEU A 51 12.56 60.78 20.10
C LEU A 51 11.75 60.35 18.87
N ILE A 52 11.67 61.19 17.84
CA ILE A 52 10.92 60.88 16.62
C ILE A 52 11.53 59.68 15.88
N SER A 53 12.86 59.65 15.73
CA SER A 53 13.56 58.56 15.05
C SER A 53 13.41 57.23 15.81
N LEU A 54 13.46 57.25 17.14
CA LEU A 54 13.26 56.06 17.97
C LEU A 54 11.85 55.48 17.75
N VAL A 55 10.81 56.31 17.76
CA VAL A 55 9.42 55.88 17.52
C VAL A 55 9.25 55.26 16.13
N ILE A 56 9.81 55.89 15.09
CA ILE A 56 9.72 55.39 13.71
C ILE A 56 10.43 54.04 13.55
N ILE A 57 11.66 53.93 14.06
CA ILE A 57 12.46 52.70 13.98
C ILE A 57 11.77 51.57 14.75
N GLN A 58 11.28 51.84 15.96
CA GLN A 58 10.55 50.85 16.76
C GLN A 58 9.32 50.33 16.00
N ASN A 59 8.51 51.23 15.43
CA ASN A 59 7.32 50.84 14.67
C ASN A 59 7.68 50.01 13.42
N ARG A 60 8.73 50.40 12.69
CA ARG A 60 9.21 49.65 11.51
C ARG A 60 9.75 48.27 11.86
N VAL A 61 10.54 48.16 12.93
CA VAL A 61 11.09 46.87 13.39
C VAL A 61 9.98 45.96 13.89
N GLN A 62 8.99 46.49 14.62
CA GLN A 62 7.82 45.72 15.03
C GLN A 62 7.04 45.19 13.83
N GLN A 63 6.80 46.01 12.80
CA GLN A 63 6.16 45.55 11.56
C GLN A 63 7.01 44.52 10.81
N PHE A 64 8.35 44.67 10.79
CA PHE A 64 9.24 43.72 10.15
C PHE A 64 9.20 42.35 10.84
N ILE A 65 9.24 42.32 12.17
CA ILE A 65 9.11 41.09 12.96
C ILE A 65 7.73 40.47 12.74
N TYR A 66 6.66 41.27 12.80
CA TYR A 66 5.30 40.80 12.54
C TYR A 66 5.18 40.13 11.18
N LYS A 67 5.67 40.77 10.10
CA LYS A 67 5.66 40.19 8.74
C LYS A 67 6.50 38.93 8.62
N LYS A 68 7.66 38.87 9.29
CA LYS A 68 8.53 37.68 9.25
C LYS A 68 7.93 36.49 10.01
N VAL A 69 7.29 36.76 11.15
CA VAL A 69 6.54 35.77 11.93
C VAL A 69 5.31 35.31 11.14
N GLN A 70 4.58 36.24 10.50
CA GLN A 70 3.45 35.92 9.64
C GLN A 70 3.87 35.04 8.47
N LYS A 71 5.01 35.30 7.82
CA LYS A 71 5.53 34.44 6.75
C LYS A 71 5.87 33.02 7.22
N ILE A 72 6.47 32.89 8.40
CA ILE A 72 6.73 31.56 9.02
C ILE A 72 5.41 30.86 9.37
N TYR A 73 4.43 31.62 9.85
CA TYR A 73 3.09 31.11 10.12
C TYR A 73 2.41 30.63 8.84
N ASP A 74 2.47 31.41 7.76
CA ASP A 74 1.89 31.08 6.44
C ASP A 74 2.57 29.85 5.80
N ASP A 75 3.90 29.73 5.91
CA ASP A 75 4.66 28.57 5.41
C ASP A 75 4.36 27.28 6.21
N VAL A 76 4.05 27.40 7.51
CA VAL A 76 3.59 26.29 8.36
C VAL A 76 2.09 26.02 8.19
N SER A 77 1.33 27.04 7.75
CA SER A 77 -0.11 27.04 7.47
C SER A 77 -0.46 26.55 6.06
N LEU A 78 0.45 25.85 5.37
CA LEU A 78 0.11 24.93 4.26
C LEU A 78 -0.90 23.84 4.67
N LEU A 79 -1.31 23.81 5.94
CA LEU A 79 -2.50 23.15 6.47
C LEU A 79 -3.71 24.09 6.35
N ASP A 80 -4.56 23.81 5.37
CA ASP A 80 -5.76 24.56 4.98
C ASP A 80 -6.75 24.83 6.14
N VAL A 81 -6.55 25.92 6.89
CA VAL A 81 -7.52 26.48 7.86
C VAL A 81 -8.18 27.75 7.31
N SER A 82 -7.74 28.22 6.14
CA SER A 82 -8.15 29.44 5.44
C SER A 82 -9.64 29.50 5.13
N ASP A 83 -10.28 28.35 4.92
CA ASP A 83 -11.72 28.26 4.66
C ASP A 83 -12.59 28.32 5.93
N LEU A 84 -11.99 28.14 7.12
CA LEU A 84 -12.71 28.28 8.39
C LEU A 84 -12.77 29.73 8.88
N ALA A 85 -11.87 30.60 8.42
CA ALA A 85 -11.73 31.97 8.92
C ALA A 85 -12.51 33.04 8.14
N LYS A 86 -13.17 32.70 7.03
CA LYS A 86 -13.90 33.65 6.16
C LYS A 86 -15.35 33.95 6.59
N LYS A 87 -15.84 33.42 7.71
CA LYS A 87 -17.19 33.71 8.22
C LYS A 87 -17.14 34.36 9.60
N PRO A 88 -18.06 35.31 9.88
CA PRO A 88 -18.02 36.09 11.11
C PRO A 88 -18.02 35.16 12.33
N ILE A 89 -17.08 35.41 13.23
CA ILE A 89 -16.93 34.71 14.51
C ILE A 89 -18.09 35.16 15.40
N SER A 90 -19.26 34.56 15.21
CA SER A 90 -20.38 34.67 16.14
C SER A 90 -20.36 33.45 17.06
N SER A 91 -19.86 33.68 18.28
CA SER A 91 -20.31 33.09 19.54
C SER A 91 -20.63 31.59 19.61
N ASP A 92 -19.85 30.73 18.97
CA ASP A 92 -19.98 29.30 19.23
C ASP A 92 -18.61 28.61 19.18
N MET A 93 -17.84 28.80 20.25
CA MET A 93 -16.56 28.11 20.46
C MET A 93 -16.74 26.59 20.48
N ASP A 94 -17.93 26.11 20.86
CA ASP A 94 -18.27 24.68 20.82
C ASP A 94 -18.42 24.18 19.38
N ALA A 95 -19.01 24.98 18.48
CA ALA A 95 -19.09 24.65 17.06
C ALA A 95 -17.70 24.63 16.37
N LEU A 96 -16.79 25.53 16.75
CA LEU A 96 -15.41 25.52 16.25
C LEU A 96 -14.63 24.32 16.81
N SER A 97 -14.72 24.07 18.12
CA SER A 97 -14.08 22.92 18.79
C SER A 97 -14.53 21.60 18.16
N LYS A 98 -15.83 21.46 17.87
CA LYS A 98 -16.38 20.28 17.20
C LYS A 98 -15.78 20.07 15.80
N LYS A 99 -15.67 21.11 14.97
CA LYS A 99 -15.08 21.02 13.62
C LYS A 99 -13.59 20.69 13.64
N VAL A 100 -12.84 21.26 14.58
CA VAL A 100 -11.42 20.95 14.75
C VAL A 100 -11.23 19.49 15.17
N ASN A 101 -12.06 18.99 16.08
CA ASN A 101 -12.03 17.59 16.49
C ASN A 101 -12.42 16.64 15.35
N GLU A 102 -13.47 16.94 14.58
CA GLU A 102 -13.86 16.15 13.39
C GLU A 102 -12.74 16.11 12.34
N PHE A 103 -12.05 17.24 12.10
CA PHE A 103 -10.90 17.31 11.20
C PHE A 103 -9.70 16.53 11.74
N ALA A 104 -9.37 16.66 13.03
CA ALA A 104 -8.28 15.94 13.67
C ALA A 104 -8.50 14.42 13.64
N GLU A 105 -9.73 13.96 13.90
CA GLU A 105 -10.14 12.56 13.75
C GLU A 105 -10.00 12.08 12.30
N GLY A 106 -10.49 12.87 11.33
CA GLY A 106 -10.35 12.56 9.91
C GLY A 106 -8.88 12.43 9.48
N LYS A 107 -8.02 13.33 9.95
CA LYS A 107 -6.57 13.28 9.68
C LYS A 107 -5.87 12.14 10.40
N ARG A 108 -6.28 11.81 11.62
CA ARG A 108 -5.76 10.64 12.33
C ARG A 108 -6.09 9.36 11.55
N LEU A 109 -7.34 9.21 11.11
CA LEU A 109 -7.75 8.08 10.27
C LEU A 109 -6.96 8.04 8.95
N GLU A 110 -6.75 9.19 8.29
CA GLU A 110 -5.93 9.26 7.08
C GLU A 110 -4.48 8.78 7.35
N ILE A 111 -3.84 9.29 8.40
CA ILE A 111 -2.48 8.88 8.79
C ILE A 111 -2.43 7.39 9.12
N GLU A 112 -3.38 6.88 9.89
CA GLU A 112 -3.48 5.45 10.20
C GLU A 112 -3.62 4.63 8.91
N THR A 113 -4.44 5.05 7.96
CA THR A 113 -4.58 4.35 6.67
C THR A 113 -3.30 4.37 5.84
N LEU A 114 -2.56 5.49 5.86
CA LEU A 114 -1.26 5.60 5.18
C LEU A 114 -0.21 4.71 5.84
N GLN A 115 -0.12 4.71 7.17
CA GLN A 115 0.80 3.84 7.91
C GLN A 115 0.48 2.36 7.71
N MET A 116 -0.80 2.00 7.68
CA MET A 116 -1.24 0.64 7.35
C MET A 116 -0.82 0.25 5.93
N ARG A 117 -0.98 1.14 4.94
CA ARG A 117 -0.52 0.90 3.55
C ARG A 117 1.01 0.78 3.45
N GLU A 118 1.76 1.60 4.17
CA GLU A 118 3.22 1.54 4.17
C GLU A 118 3.72 0.23 4.79
N THR A 119 3.18 -0.13 5.96
CA THR A 119 3.50 -1.39 6.64
C THR A 119 3.19 -2.58 5.74
N TYR A 120 2.00 -2.58 5.14
CA TYR A 120 1.60 -3.59 4.17
C TYR A 120 2.58 -3.71 2.99
N ARG A 121 2.96 -2.59 2.37
CA ARG A 121 3.92 -2.57 1.26
C ARG A 121 5.29 -3.10 1.68
N ARG A 122 5.75 -2.77 2.89
CA ARG A 122 7.03 -3.24 3.43
C ARG A 122 7.01 -4.74 3.67
N GLU A 123 5.95 -5.27 4.28
CA GLU A 123 5.77 -6.71 4.48
C GLU A 123 5.69 -7.46 3.14
N PHE A 124 4.94 -6.93 2.18
CA PHE A 124 4.82 -7.48 0.82
C PHE A 124 6.20 -7.62 0.14
N LEU A 125 7.00 -6.55 0.11
CA LEU A 125 8.34 -6.56 -0.49
C LEU A 125 9.31 -7.49 0.27
N GLY A 126 9.21 -7.54 1.60
CA GLY A 126 9.98 -8.46 2.43
C GLY A 126 9.68 -9.92 2.10
N ASN A 127 8.40 -10.27 2.00
CA ASN A 127 7.93 -11.62 1.70
C ASN A 127 8.34 -12.06 0.28
N ILE A 128 8.22 -11.18 -0.72
CA ILE A 128 8.70 -11.44 -2.09
C ILE A 128 10.19 -11.76 -2.07
N SER A 129 10.98 -10.90 -1.41
CA SER A 129 12.43 -11.06 -1.36
C SER A 129 12.82 -12.40 -0.74
N HIS A 130 12.12 -12.82 0.32
CA HIS A 130 12.37 -14.10 0.98
C HIS A 130 11.98 -15.31 0.11
N GLU A 131 10.80 -15.27 -0.52
CA GLU A 131 10.32 -16.35 -1.38
C GLU A 131 11.16 -16.52 -2.65
N LEU A 132 11.78 -15.44 -3.16
CA LEU A 132 12.73 -15.51 -4.29
C LEU A 132 14.12 -15.99 -3.87
N LYS A 133 14.65 -15.54 -2.73
CA LYS A 133 15.98 -15.93 -2.23
C LYS A 133 16.10 -17.43 -2.01
N THR A 134 15.06 -18.06 -1.45
CA THR A 134 15.09 -19.49 -1.09
C THR A 134 15.36 -20.42 -2.30
N PRO A 135 14.56 -20.42 -3.38
CA PRO A 135 14.84 -21.23 -4.57
C PRO A 135 16.15 -20.80 -5.24
N LEU A 136 16.49 -19.51 -5.27
CA LEU A 136 17.73 -19.02 -5.88
C LEU A 136 18.97 -19.61 -5.21
N PHE A 137 19.08 -19.52 -3.89
CA PHE A 137 20.21 -20.10 -3.14
C PHE A 137 20.22 -21.62 -3.21
N THR A 138 19.05 -22.26 -3.28
CA THR A 138 18.95 -23.72 -3.45
C THR A 138 19.50 -24.16 -4.82
N ILE A 139 19.13 -23.46 -5.90
CA ILE A 139 19.66 -23.70 -7.25
C ILE A 139 21.17 -23.49 -7.26
N GLN A 140 21.63 -22.35 -6.72
CA GLN A 140 23.05 -22.02 -6.65
C GLN A 140 23.85 -23.09 -5.89
N GLY A 141 23.35 -23.55 -4.73
CA GLY A 141 23.99 -24.61 -3.96
C GLY A 141 24.11 -25.93 -4.72
N TYR A 142 23.03 -26.37 -5.40
CA TYR A 142 23.08 -27.59 -6.22
C TYR A 142 24.03 -27.47 -7.41
N ILE A 143 24.07 -26.31 -8.08
CA ILE A 143 25.01 -26.05 -9.17
C ILE A 143 26.45 -26.09 -8.64
N LEU A 144 26.72 -25.43 -7.50
CA LEU A 144 28.06 -25.42 -6.88
C LEU A 144 28.51 -26.84 -6.52
N THR A 145 27.67 -27.64 -5.87
CA THR A 145 28.00 -29.04 -5.53
C THR A 145 28.29 -29.89 -6.78
N LEU A 146 27.59 -29.64 -7.89
CA LEU A 146 27.89 -30.29 -9.17
C LEU A 146 29.26 -29.90 -9.71
N LEU A 147 29.60 -28.61 -9.66
CA LEU A 147 30.90 -28.06 -10.08
C LEU A 147 32.06 -28.59 -9.22
N GLU A 148 31.86 -28.78 -7.92
CA GLU A 148 32.86 -29.32 -6.97
C GLU A 148 33.13 -30.82 -7.13
N GLY A 149 32.46 -31.48 -8.09
CA GLY A 149 32.79 -32.86 -8.50
C GLY A 149 31.65 -33.87 -8.36
N ALA A 150 30.50 -33.49 -7.79
CA ALA A 150 29.34 -34.40 -7.72
C ALA A 150 28.80 -34.78 -9.11
N VAL A 151 29.15 -34.03 -10.16
CA VAL A 151 28.84 -34.35 -11.56
C VAL A 151 29.37 -35.73 -11.99
N LYS A 152 30.46 -36.21 -11.37
CA LYS A 152 31.08 -37.51 -11.69
C LYS A 152 30.20 -38.70 -11.28
N ASN A 153 29.38 -38.54 -10.24
CA ASN A 153 28.42 -39.56 -9.82
C ASN A 153 27.10 -39.38 -10.59
N LYS A 154 26.72 -40.39 -11.40
CA LYS A 154 25.52 -40.34 -12.27
C LYS A 154 24.22 -40.14 -11.48
N GLU A 155 24.09 -40.76 -10.31
CA GLU A 155 22.89 -40.64 -9.47
C GLU A 155 22.79 -39.25 -8.84
N LEU A 156 23.89 -38.76 -8.23
CA LEU A 156 23.94 -37.43 -7.63
C LEU A 156 23.74 -36.33 -8.69
N ARG A 157 24.37 -36.48 -9.86
CA ARG A 157 24.18 -35.58 -10.99
C ARG A 157 22.70 -35.44 -11.36
N THR A 158 22.04 -36.56 -11.59
CA THR A 158 20.62 -36.57 -11.97
C THR A 158 19.74 -36.01 -10.86
N LYS A 159 20.03 -36.37 -9.60
CA LYS A 159 19.30 -35.89 -8.43
C LYS A 159 19.40 -34.37 -8.26
N TYR A 160 20.60 -33.80 -8.34
CA TYR A 160 20.81 -32.37 -8.16
C TYR A 160 20.31 -31.55 -9.34
N LEU A 161 20.48 -32.02 -10.59
CA LEU A 161 19.87 -31.37 -11.75
C LEU A 161 18.35 -31.31 -11.62
N LYS A 162 17.68 -32.41 -11.25
CA LYS A 162 16.23 -32.42 -11.00
C LYS A 162 15.80 -31.51 -9.84
N ARG A 163 16.68 -31.25 -8.88
CA ARG A 163 16.40 -30.35 -7.75
C ARG A 163 16.59 -28.89 -8.13
N ALA A 164 17.61 -28.58 -8.92
CA ALA A 164 17.82 -27.26 -9.49
C ALA A 164 16.67 -26.88 -10.44
N ASP A 165 16.27 -27.79 -11.33
CA ASP A 165 15.14 -27.62 -12.25
C ASP A 165 13.83 -27.28 -11.50
N LYS A 166 13.48 -28.05 -10.46
CA LYS A 166 12.36 -27.71 -9.58
C LYS A 166 12.48 -26.34 -8.90
N GLY A 167 13.70 -25.92 -8.59
CA GLY A 167 13.96 -24.57 -8.05
C GLY A 167 13.63 -23.49 -9.09
N VAL A 168 14.04 -23.70 -10.34
CA VAL A 168 13.75 -22.80 -11.46
C VAL A 168 12.24 -22.73 -11.73
N GLU A 169 11.56 -23.88 -11.80
CA GLU A 169 10.10 -23.94 -11.93
C GLU A 169 9.38 -23.13 -10.85
N ARG A 170 9.83 -23.26 -9.58
CA ARG A 170 9.29 -22.48 -8.46
C ARG A 170 9.52 -20.98 -8.64
N LEU A 171 10.70 -20.58 -9.10
CA LEU A 171 11.05 -19.17 -9.32
C LEU A 171 10.19 -18.57 -10.44
N ILE A 172 9.98 -19.30 -11.54
CA ILE A 172 9.06 -18.92 -12.63
C ILE A 172 7.65 -18.74 -12.11
N TYR A 173 7.17 -19.66 -11.25
CA TYR A 173 5.83 -19.56 -10.66
C TYR A 173 5.67 -18.30 -9.79
N ILE A 174 6.66 -18.00 -8.93
CA ILE A 174 6.62 -16.79 -8.09
C ILE A 174 6.63 -15.52 -8.94
N ILE A 175 7.44 -15.47 -10.01
CA ILE A 175 7.47 -14.32 -10.92
C ILE A 175 6.13 -14.14 -11.63
N LYS A 176 5.50 -15.22 -12.12
CA LYS A 176 4.18 -15.15 -12.74
C LYS A 176 3.10 -14.65 -11.77
N ASP A 177 3.11 -15.15 -10.53
CA ASP A 177 2.19 -14.68 -9.50
C ASP A 177 2.41 -13.19 -9.19
N LEU A 178 3.66 -12.72 -9.15
CA LEU A 178 4.00 -11.32 -8.89
C LEU A 178 3.58 -10.39 -10.04
N ASP A 179 3.83 -10.78 -11.29
CA ASP A 179 3.37 -10.03 -12.47
C ASP A 179 1.85 -9.89 -12.46
N MET A 180 1.13 -10.96 -12.09
CA MET A 180 -0.31 -10.93 -11.97
C MET A 180 -0.78 -9.93 -10.90
N ILE A 181 -0.19 -9.93 -9.71
CA ILE A 181 -0.53 -8.98 -8.64
C ILE A 181 -0.25 -7.54 -9.09
N THR A 182 0.88 -7.30 -9.75
CA THR A 182 1.26 -5.97 -10.23
C THR A 182 0.25 -5.43 -11.26
N LYS A 183 -0.22 -6.29 -12.18
CA LYS A 183 -1.27 -5.95 -13.15
C LYS A 183 -2.62 -5.67 -12.49
N LEU A 184 -2.94 -6.39 -11.42
CA LEU A 184 -4.15 -6.18 -10.63
C LEU A 184 -4.12 -4.86 -9.85
N GLU A 185 -3.00 -4.51 -9.22
CA GLU A 185 -2.87 -3.28 -8.43
C GLU A 185 -2.86 -1.99 -9.26
N THR A 186 -2.28 -2.07 -10.45
CA THR A 186 -2.23 -0.92 -11.37
C THR A 186 -3.57 -0.63 -12.04
N GLY A 187 -4.60 -1.46 -11.82
CA GLY A 187 -5.89 -1.36 -12.49
C GLY A 187 -5.82 -1.64 -14.00
N ASN A 188 -4.66 -2.06 -14.50
CA ASN A 188 -4.40 -2.30 -15.92
C ASN A 188 -4.91 -3.66 -16.41
N LEU A 189 -5.64 -4.41 -15.58
CA LEU A 189 -6.26 -5.66 -16.00
C LEU A 189 -7.54 -5.37 -16.80
N SER A 190 -7.38 -5.06 -18.09
CA SER A 190 -8.51 -5.06 -19.03
C SER A 190 -8.98 -6.49 -19.24
N LEU A 191 -10.08 -6.87 -18.59
CA LEU A 191 -10.70 -8.19 -18.78
C LEU A 191 -11.34 -8.28 -20.17
N LYS A 192 -11.07 -9.36 -20.88
CA LYS A 192 -11.76 -9.66 -22.13
C LYS A 192 -12.97 -10.55 -21.84
N MET A 193 -14.12 -9.90 -21.65
CA MET A 193 -15.36 -10.57 -21.26
C MET A 193 -16.07 -11.18 -22.47
N ASP A 194 -15.94 -12.50 -22.64
CA ASP A 194 -16.56 -13.29 -23.72
C ASP A 194 -17.54 -14.35 -23.12
N PRO A 195 -18.56 -14.79 -23.87
CA PRO A 195 -19.37 -15.95 -23.51
C PRO A 195 -18.51 -17.24 -23.46
N ILE A 196 -18.53 -17.94 -22.33
CA ILE A 196 -17.71 -19.15 -22.12
C ILE A 196 -18.59 -20.28 -21.59
N ASP A 197 -18.41 -21.47 -22.14
CA ASP A 197 -18.94 -22.71 -21.57
C ASP A 197 -18.09 -23.18 -20.38
N LEU A 198 -18.65 -23.05 -19.17
CA LEU A 198 -18.01 -23.48 -17.93
C LEU A 198 -17.68 -24.97 -17.91
N VAL A 199 -18.55 -25.80 -18.48
CA VAL A 199 -18.41 -27.26 -18.43
C VAL A 199 -17.17 -27.67 -19.20
N SER A 200 -17.02 -27.17 -20.42
CA SER A 200 -15.82 -27.35 -21.25
C SER A 200 -14.55 -26.78 -20.58
N LEU A 201 -14.62 -25.60 -19.97
CA LEU A 201 -13.45 -25.00 -19.30
C LEU A 201 -12.95 -25.85 -18.12
N ILE A 202 -13.87 -26.39 -17.30
CA ILE A 202 -13.52 -27.24 -16.17
C ILE A 202 -12.97 -28.60 -16.66
N LYS A 203 -13.55 -29.17 -17.73
CA LYS A 203 -13.01 -30.40 -18.37
C LYS A 203 -11.56 -30.20 -18.84
N ASN A 204 -11.28 -29.12 -19.55
CA ASN A 204 -9.92 -28.78 -19.97
C ASN A 204 -8.98 -28.62 -18.77
N SER A 205 -9.45 -27.99 -17.68
CA SER A 205 -8.68 -27.85 -16.44
C SER A 205 -8.36 -29.20 -15.80
N PHE A 206 -9.28 -30.18 -15.86
CA PHE A 206 -9.04 -31.53 -15.39
C PHE A 206 -8.00 -32.27 -16.23
N GLU A 207 -8.07 -32.16 -17.56
CA GLU A 207 -7.08 -32.75 -18.47
C GLU A 207 -5.67 -32.20 -18.21
N LEU A 208 -5.53 -30.87 -18.09
CA LEU A 208 -4.25 -30.22 -17.79
C LEU A 208 -3.65 -30.68 -16.45
N LEU A 209 -4.50 -31.03 -15.48
CA LEU A 209 -4.08 -31.43 -14.14
C LEU A 209 -4.02 -32.94 -13.93
N GLU A 210 -4.34 -33.76 -14.94
CA GLU A 210 -4.46 -35.21 -14.79
C GLU A 210 -3.16 -35.87 -14.27
N ILE A 211 -2.01 -35.51 -14.84
CA ILE A 211 -0.70 -36.02 -14.42
C ILE A 211 -0.40 -35.64 -12.96
N LYS A 212 -0.75 -34.42 -12.56
CA LYS A 212 -0.54 -33.92 -11.20
C LYS A 212 -1.49 -34.60 -10.22
N ALA A 213 -2.75 -34.79 -10.60
CA ALA A 213 -3.75 -35.50 -9.83
C ALA A 213 -3.33 -36.95 -9.57
N LYS A 214 -2.85 -37.66 -10.60
CA LYS A 214 -2.28 -39.02 -10.49
C LYS A 214 -1.08 -39.07 -9.54
N LYS A 215 -0.18 -38.10 -9.62
CA LYS A 215 0.99 -37.99 -8.71
C LYS A 215 0.58 -37.78 -7.25
N HIS A 216 -0.47 -37.00 -7.01
CA HIS A 216 -1.04 -36.77 -5.68
C HIS A 216 -2.05 -37.85 -5.24
N LYS A 217 -2.36 -38.83 -6.12
CA LYS A 217 -3.34 -39.89 -5.90
C LYS A 217 -4.72 -39.33 -5.52
N VAL A 218 -5.16 -38.28 -6.20
CA VAL A 218 -6.47 -37.66 -6.02
C VAL A 218 -7.25 -37.77 -7.32
N SER A 219 -8.53 -38.12 -7.23
CA SER A 219 -9.44 -38.15 -8.37
C SER A 219 -10.10 -36.78 -8.58
N LEU A 220 -10.23 -36.35 -9.83
CA LEU A 220 -10.95 -35.14 -10.21
C LEU A 220 -12.26 -35.54 -10.87
N THR A 221 -13.39 -35.09 -10.34
CA THR A 221 -14.71 -35.41 -10.90
C THR A 221 -15.66 -34.21 -10.85
N PHE A 222 -16.70 -34.27 -11.68
CA PHE A 222 -17.90 -33.48 -11.43
C PHE A 222 -18.76 -34.15 -10.34
N ASP A 223 -19.70 -33.38 -9.77
CA ASP A 223 -20.73 -33.88 -8.86
C ASP A 223 -21.83 -34.66 -9.57
N LYS A 224 -22.06 -34.34 -10.85
CA LYS A 224 -23.05 -34.97 -11.73
C LYS A 224 -22.60 -34.88 -13.18
N ASN A 225 -23.32 -35.55 -14.09
CA ASN A 225 -23.13 -35.35 -15.51
C ASN A 225 -23.74 -34.01 -15.94
N TYR A 226 -22.96 -33.24 -16.68
CA TYR A 226 -23.38 -31.97 -17.29
C TYR A 226 -23.50 -32.20 -18.80
N ASP A 227 -24.74 -32.45 -19.24
CA ASP A 227 -25.04 -32.76 -20.65
C ASP A 227 -25.30 -31.50 -21.48
N THR A 228 -25.59 -30.37 -20.82
CA THR A 228 -25.84 -29.08 -21.46
C THR A 228 -24.73 -28.07 -21.11
N PRO A 229 -24.30 -27.22 -22.06
CA PRO A 229 -23.33 -26.17 -21.78
C PRO A 229 -23.91 -25.14 -20.82
N ILE A 230 -23.07 -24.59 -19.94
CA ILE A 230 -23.45 -23.52 -19.01
C ILE A 230 -22.65 -22.28 -19.39
N LEU A 231 -23.32 -21.32 -20.03
CA LEU A 231 -22.69 -20.11 -20.55
C LEU A 231 -22.62 -19.00 -19.51
N VAL A 232 -21.42 -18.47 -19.31
CA VAL A 232 -21.15 -17.33 -18.42
C VAL A 232 -20.36 -16.25 -19.15
N LYS A 233 -20.50 -15.00 -18.70
CA LYS A 233 -19.73 -13.88 -19.21
C LYS A 233 -18.47 -13.70 -18.36
N ALA A 234 -17.31 -14.07 -18.90
CA ALA A 234 -16.04 -13.98 -18.18
C ALA A 234 -14.84 -13.85 -19.11
N ASP A 235 -13.66 -13.62 -18.53
CA ASP A 235 -12.39 -13.78 -19.23
C ASP A 235 -11.90 -15.23 -19.10
N LYS A 236 -11.74 -15.90 -20.23
CA LYS A 236 -11.45 -17.34 -20.29
C LYS A 236 -10.13 -17.70 -19.63
N GLU A 237 -9.07 -16.95 -19.94
CA GLU A 237 -7.72 -17.23 -19.41
C GLU A 237 -7.68 -16.99 -17.91
N ARG A 238 -8.33 -15.92 -17.45
CA ARG A 238 -8.39 -15.59 -16.01
C ARG A 238 -9.23 -16.59 -15.24
N LEU A 239 -10.34 -17.03 -15.80
CA LEU A 239 -11.18 -18.02 -15.16
C LEU A 239 -10.52 -19.41 -15.11
N GLU A 240 -9.81 -19.80 -16.17
CA GLU A 240 -8.96 -21.00 -16.15
C GLU A 240 -7.91 -20.92 -15.03
N GLN A 241 -7.27 -19.75 -14.87
CA GLN A 241 -6.32 -19.53 -13.78
C GLN A 241 -6.95 -19.68 -12.39
N VAL A 242 -8.20 -19.22 -12.20
CA VAL A 242 -8.95 -19.43 -10.95
C VAL A 242 -9.16 -20.92 -10.69
N LEU A 243 -9.65 -21.66 -11.69
CA LEU A 243 -9.90 -23.10 -11.59
C LEU A 243 -8.61 -23.87 -11.29
N LEU A 244 -7.53 -23.60 -12.02
CA LEU A 244 -6.24 -24.24 -11.80
C LEU A 244 -5.71 -23.97 -10.39
N ASN A 245 -5.82 -22.74 -9.87
CA ASN A 245 -5.38 -22.42 -8.51
C ASN A 245 -6.18 -23.19 -7.45
N LEU A 246 -7.51 -23.24 -7.58
CA LEU A 246 -8.36 -23.94 -6.62
C LEU A 246 -8.17 -25.46 -6.67
N ILE A 247 -8.09 -26.06 -7.86
CA ILE A 247 -7.87 -27.50 -8.02
C ILE A 247 -6.44 -27.87 -7.60
N ILE A 248 -5.42 -27.07 -7.93
CA ILE A 248 -4.06 -27.35 -7.45
C ILE A 248 -4.00 -27.31 -5.91
N ASN A 249 -4.74 -26.40 -5.26
CA ASN A 249 -4.82 -26.37 -3.81
C ASN A 249 -5.52 -27.62 -3.26
N SER A 250 -6.62 -28.09 -3.87
CA SER A 250 -7.28 -29.33 -3.45
C SER A 250 -6.40 -30.57 -3.63
N LEU A 251 -5.56 -30.60 -4.67
CA LEU A 251 -4.58 -31.68 -4.89
C LEU A 251 -3.44 -31.68 -3.86
N LYS A 252 -2.97 -30.49 -3.47
CA LYS A 252 -1.89 -30.32 -2.47
C LYS A 252 -2.35 -30.70 -1.06
N TYR A 253 -3.48 -30.16 -0.63
CA TYR A 253 -4.00 -30.32 0.72
C TYR A 253 -5.02 -31.46 0.86
N GLY A 254 -5.25 -32.20 -0.23
CA GLY A 254 -6.10 -33.38 -0.28
C GLY A 254 -5.49 -34.58 0.43
N LYS A 255 -6.33 -35.56 0.75
CA LYS A 255 -5.86 -36.84 1.30
C LYS A 255 -5.38 -37.76 0.19
N ASN A 256 -4.46 -38.67 0.52
CA ASN A 256 -4.03 -39.73 -0.39
C ASN A 256 -5.22 -40.66 -0.72
N GLY A 257 -5.50 -40.91 -2.00
CA GLY A 257 -6.73 -41.57 -2.45
C GLY A 257 -7.97 -40.65 -2.38
N GLY A 258 -7.75 -39.33 -2.26
CA GLY A 258 -8.79 -38.34 -2.07
C GLY A 258 -9.61 -38.05 -3.33
N LEU A 259 -10.60 -37.18 -3.16
CA LEU A 259 -11.51 -36.75 -4.21
C LEU A 259 -11.62 -35.22 -4.19
N THR A 260 -11.41 -34.61 -5.35
CA THR A 260 -11.80 -33.23 -5.61
C THR A 260 -13.02 -33.25 -6.52
N THR A 261 -14.10 -32.62 -6.07
CA THR A 261 -15.35 -32.52 -6.82
C THR A 261 -15.60 -31.08 -7.21
N VAL A 262 -15.85 -30.82 -8.49
CA VAL A 262 -16.31 -29.51 -8.98
C VAL A 262 -17.80 -29.59 -9.30
N SER A 263 -18.57 -28.62 -8.81
CA SER A 263 -20.01 -28.51 -9.06
C SER A 263 -20.38 -27.13 -9.53
N ILE A 264 -21.43 -27.05 -10.34
CA ILE A 264 -22.01 -25.81 -10.86
C ILE A 264 -23.49 -25.81 -10.50
N ALA A 265 -23.92 -24.79 -9.79
CA ALA A 265 -25.31 -24.62 -9.37
C ALA A 265 -25.79 -23.21 -9.62
N ASP A 266 -27.12 -23.03 -9.71
CA ASP A 266 -27.71 -21.71 -9.78
C ASP A 266 -27.60 -21.01 -8.43
N PHE A 267 -27.06 -19.78 -8.44
CA PHE A 267 -26.97 -18.94 -7.25
C PHE A 267 -28.13 -17.94 -7.20
N SER A 268 -28.49 -17.40 -8.37
CA SER A 268 -29.64 -16.52 -8.57
C SER A 268 -30.15 -16.66 -10.01
N LYS A 269 -31.19 -15.91 -10.40
CA LYS A 269 -31.68 -15.92 -11.79
C LYS A 269 -30.60 -15.64 -12.83
N ASN A 270 -29.64 -14.76 -12.50
CA ASN A 270 -28.62 -14.28 -13.44
C ASN A 270 -27.21 -14.74 -13.06
N GLN A 271 -27.04 -15.59 -12.06
CA GLN A 271 -25.71 -16.02 -11.60
C GLN A 271 -25.65 -17.52 -11.33
N VAL A 272 -24.49 -18.09 -11.61
CA VAL A 272 -24.11 -19.44 -11.18
C VAL A 272 -23.07 -19.35 -10.07
N VAL A 273 -23.00 -20.39 -9.25
CA VAL A 273 -21.91 -20.63 -8.31
C VAL A 273 -21.16 -21.89 -8.73
N VAL A 274 -19.84 -21.78 -8.80
CA VAL A 274 -18.94 -22.92 -8.99
C VAL A 274 -18.34 -23.27 -7.63
N ASN A 275 -18.47 -24.52 -7.20
CA ASN A 275 -17.85 -25.01 -5.97
C ASN A 275 -16.75 -26.02 -6.29
N VAL A 276 -15.55 -25.79 -5.75
CA VAL A 276 -14.44 -26.73 -5.75
C VAL A 276 -14.31 -27.30 -4.34
N LYS A 277 -14.69 -28.57 -4.18
CA LYS A 277 -14.72 -29.27 -2.89
C LYS A 277 -13.61 -30.31 -2.82
N ASP A 278 -12.86 -30.30 -1.73
CA ASP A 278 -11.87 -31.31 -1.39
C ASP A 278 -12.28 -32.11 -0.14
N ASN A 279 -11.70 -33.29 0.03
CA ASN A 279 -11.82 -34.12 1.23
C ASN A 279 -10.54 -34.14 2.08
N GLY A 280 -9.78 -33.04 2.03
CA GLY A 280 -8.48 -32.84 2.66
C GLY A 280 -8.51 -32.70 4.19
N GLU A 281 -7.45 -32.12 4.73
CA GLU A 281 -7.28 -31.88 6.16
C GLU A 281 -8.26 -30.83 6.72
N GLY A 282 -8.83 -29.99 5.85
CA GLY A 282 -9.65 -28.86 6.25
C GLY A 282 -8.84 -27.73 6.89
N ILE A 283 -9.53 -26.65 7.27
CA ILE A 283 -8.92 -25.41 7.74
C ILE A 283 -9.64 -24.96 9.01
N SER A 284 -8.88 -24.53 10.02
CA SER A 284 -9.42 -23.94 11.25
C SER A 284 -10.17 -22.64 10.97
N LYS A 285 -11.25 -22.39 11.72
CA LYS A 285 -12.11 -21.21 11.53
C LYS A 285 -11.35 -19.89 11.68
N GLU A 286 -10.33 -19.86 12.53
CA GLU A 286 -9.50 -18.67 12.78
C GLU A 286 -8.71 -18.20 11.55
N HIS A 287 -8.42 -19.12 10.62
CA HIS A 287 -7.64 -18.82 9.43
C HIS A 287 -8.51 -18.37 8.25
N LEU A 288 -9.79 -18.73 8.22
CA LEU A 288 -10.70 -18.47 7.09
C LEU A 288 -10.76 -17.00 6.66
N PRO A 289 -10.82 -16.00 7.57
CA PRO A 289 -10.86 -14.59 7.16
C PRO A 289 -9.61 -14.13 6.41
N ARG A 290 -8.48 -14.82 6.67
CA ARG A 290 -7.15 -14.43 6.22
C ARG A 290 -6.67 -15.23 5.00
N LEU A 291 -7.39 -16.28 4.58
CA LEU A 291 -6.96 -17.17 3.49
C LEU A 291 -6.72 -16.47 2.14
N PHE A 292 -7.38 -15.35 1.92
CA PHE A 292 -7.23 -14.55 0.70
C PHE A 292 -6.23 -13.40 0.85
N GLU A 293 -5.59 -13.25 2.02
CA GLU A 293 -4.47 -12.33 2.20
C GLU A 293 -3.25 -12.83 1.41
N ARG A 294 -2.45 -11.90 0.89
CA ARG A 294 -1.24 -12.23 0.14
C ARG A 294 -0.19 -12.84 1.06
N PHE A 295 0.50 -13.87 0.57
CA PHE A 295 1.54 -14.60 1.30
C PHE A 295 1.05 -15.31 2.58
N TYR A 296 -0.25 -15.27 2.87
CA TYR A 296 -0.80 -15.92 4.04
C TYR A 296 -0.84 -17.44 3.88
N ARG A 297 -0.41 -18.15 4.93
CA ARG A 297 -0.30 -19.61 4.97
C ARG A 297 -0.58 -20.08 6.39
N VAL A 298 -1.38 -21.13 6.52
CA VAL A 298 -1.76 -21.72 7.82
C VAL A 298 -0.54 -22.31 8.56
N GLU A 299 0.32 -23.06 7.87
CA GLU A 299 1.57 -23.58 8.46
C GLU A 299 2.79 -23.25 7.58
N GLN A 300 3.79 -22.54 8.12
CA GLN A 300 4.98 -22.13 7.35
C GLN A 300 6.02 -23.24 7.14
N SER A 301 6.02 -24.31 7.95
CA SER A 301 7.07 -25.35 7.96
C SER A 301 6.78 -26.54 7.02
N ARG A 302 5.57 -27.12 7.07
CA ARG A 302 5.14 -28.21 6.18
C ARG A 302 4.94 -27.75 4.74
N SER A 303 4.30 -26.60 4.56
CA SER A 303 3.93 -26.12 3.23
C SER A 303 5.12 -25.62 2.38
N ARG A 304 6.28 -25.34 3.00
CA ARG A 304 7.54 -25.03 2.27
C ARG A 304 8.01 -26.19 1.39
N LYS A 305 7.71 -27.44 1.77
CA LYS A 305 8.03 -28.64 0.98
C LYS A 305 7.13 -28.81 -0.25
N GLU A 306 5.91 -28.28 -0.21
CA GLU A 306 4.92 -28.38 -1.30
C GLU A 306 4.88 -27.14 -2.23
N GLY A 307 5.71 -26.12 -1.95
CA GLY A 307 5.99 -25.05 -2.92
C GLY A 307 4.85 -24.06 -3.18
N GLY A 308 3.98 -23.78 -2.21
CA GLY A 308 3.01 -22.68 -2.33
C GLY A 308 3.68 -21.31 -2.15
N SER A 309 3.38 -20.34 -3.02
CA SER A 309 3.78 -18.92 -2.87
C SER A 309 2.95 -18.18 -1.81
N GLY A 310 1.76 -18.71 -1.47
CA GLY A 310 0.76 -17.98 -0.67
C GLY A 310 0.04 -16.87 -1.47
N LEU A 311 0.25 -16.80 -2.79
CA LEU A 311 -0.39 -15.81 -3.66
C LEU A 311 -1.62 -16.35 -4.40
N GLY A 312 -1.72 -17.67 -4.57
CA GLY A 312 -2.77 -18.29 -5.40
C GLY A 312 -4.20 -17.90 -5.01
N LEU A 313 -4.55 -17.94 -3.72
CA LEU A 313 -5.90 -17.55 -3.27
C LEU A 313 -6.15 -16.04 -3.37
N ALA A 314 -5.13 -15.22 -3.14
CA ALA A 314 -5.24 -13.77 -3.37
C ALA A 314 -5.48 -13.44 -4.85
N ILE A 315 -4.82 -14.16 -5.76
CA ILE A 315 -5.05 -14.08 -7.22
C ILE A 315 -6.49 -14.49 -7.55
N VAL A 316 -6.98 -15.59 -6.97
CA VAL A 316 -8.38 -16.02 -7.15
C VAL A 316 -9.35 -14.92 -6.75
N LYS A 317 -9.19 -14.38 -5.53
CA LYS A 317 -10.06 -13.31 -5.03
C LYS A 317 -10.06 -12.10 -5.97
N HIS A 318 -8.88 -11.62 -6.35
CA HIS A 318 -8.77 -10.45 -7.22
C HIS A 318 -9.33 -10.66 -8.62
N ILE A 319 -9.12 -11.84 -9.23
CA ILE A 319 -9.71 -12.15 -10.54
C ILE A 319 -11.23 -12.09 -10.44
N ILE A 320 -11.81 -12.79 -9.46
CA ILE A 320 -13.27 -12.85 -9.27
C ILE A 320 -13.86 -11.48 -8.93
N GLU A 321 -13.20 -10.69 -8.09
CA GLU A 321 -13.59 -9.30 -7.80
C GLU A 321 -13.50 -8.38 -9.03
N SER A 322 -12.51 -8.58 -9.90
CA SER A 322 -12.38 -7.84 -11.16
C SER A 322 -13.53 -8.17 -12.13
N HIS A 323 -14.08 -9.39 -12.04
CA HIS A 323 -15.32 -9.78 -12.73
C HIS A 323 -16.59 -9.26 -12.04
N LYS A 324 -16.47 -8.47 -10.97
CA LYS A 324 -17.57 -7.98 -10.11
C LYS A 324 -18.36 -9.11 -9.45
N GLN A 325 -17.68 -10.21 -9.13
CA GLN A 325 -18.25 -11.40 -8.51
C GLN A 325 -17.69 -11.64 -7.11
N GLN A 326 -18.20 -12.65 -6.42
CA GLN A 326 -17.83 -12.95 -5.03
C GLN A 326 -17.18 -14.33 -4.90
N VAL A 327 -16.24 -14.45 -3.95
CA VAL A 327 -15.60 -15.70 -3.56
C VAL A 327 -15.95 -16.04 -2.11
N PHE A 328 -16.15 -17.32 -1.83
CA PHE A 328 -16.52 -17.85 -0.52
C PHE A 328 -15.64 -19.05 -0.17
N VAL A 329 -15.50 -19.28 1.13
CA VAL A 329 -14.83 -20.47 1.65
C VAL A 329 -15.62 -21.05 2.82
N LYS A 330 -15.81 -22.36 2.79
CA LYS A 330 -16.33 -23.15 3.92
C LYS A 330 -15.37 -24.30 4.15
N SER A 331 -14.92 -24.49 5.39
CA SER A 331 -14.03 -25.58 5.72
C SER A 331 -14.30 -26.10 7.13
N THR A 332 -14.00 -27.39 7.33
CA THR A 332 -14.06 -28.02 8.65
C THR A 332 -12.89 -28.97 8.77
N ILE A 333 -12.12 -28.83 9.85
CA ILE A 333 -10.96 -29.69 10.15
C ILE A 333 -11.39 -31.17 10.08
N GLY A 334 -10.58 -31.97 9.39
CA GLY A 334 -10.78 -33.40 9.16
C GLY A 334 -11.77 -33.76 8.05
N LYS A 335 -12.65 -32.84 7.63
CA LYS A 335 -13.68 -33.08 6.59
C LYS A 335 -13.28 -32.58 5.20
N GLY A 336 -12.47 -31.52 5.14
CA GLY A 336 -12.04 -30.88 3.88
C GLY A 336 -12.56 -29.45 3.74
N SER A 337 -12.33 -28.85 2.58
CA SER A 337 -12.73 -27.48 2.28
C SER A 337 -13.59 -27.39 1.02
N THR A 338 -14.33 -26.30 0.90
CA THR A 338 -15.11 -25.93 -0.27
C THR A 338 -14.86 -24.46 -0.55
N PHE A 339 -14.22 -24.20 -1.70
CA PHE A 339 -14.04 -22.87 -2.24
C PHE A 339 -15.08 -22.64 -3.32
N SER A 340 -15.80 -21.52 -3.23
CA SER A 340 -16.89 -21.22 -4.15
C SER A 340 -16.70 -19.84 -4.74
N PHE A 341 -17.12 -19.64 -5.99
CA PHE A 341 -17.18 -18.30 -6.59
C PHE A 341 -18.39 -18.16 -7.51
N THR A 342 -18.90 -16.93 -7.63
CA THR A 342 -20.04 -16.64 -8.51
C THR A 342 -19.60 -16.17 -9.88
N LEU A 343 -20.45 -16.35 -10.88
CA LEU A 343 -20.30 -15.79 -12.22
C LEU A 343 -21.65 -15.36 -12.79
N GLU A 344 -21.64 -14.34 -13.63
CA GLU A 344 -22.83 -13.87 -14.34
C GLU A 344 -23.14 -14.79 -15.52
N LYS A 345 -24.39 -15.25 -15.62
CA LYS A 345 -24.89 -16.04 -16.74
C LYS A 345 -24.98 -15.16 -17.99
N VAL A 346 -24.74 -15.76 -19.15
CA VAL A 346 -25.18 -15.17 -20.42
C VAL A 346 -26.67 -15.41 -20.51
N LEU A 347 -27.46 -14.33 -20.48
CA LEU A 347 -28.92 -14.38 -20.63
C LEU A 347 -29.34 -14.61 -22.08
#